data_AF-A0A6M0AE58-F1
#
_entry.id   AF-A0A6M0AE58-F1
#
_cell.length_a   1.000
_cell.length_b   1.000
_cell.length_c   1.000
_cell.angle_alpha   90.00
_cell.angle_beta   90.00
_cell.angle_gamma   90.00
#
_symmetry.space_group_name_H-M   'P 1'
#
loop_
_entity.id
_entity.type
_entity.pdbx_description
1 polymer ?
#
loop_
_entity_poly.entity_id
_entity_poly.type
_entity_poly.pdbx_seq_one_letter_code
_entity_poly.pdbx_strand_id
1 'polypeptide(L)'
;MQPVDYTTLTAACSELRATWVPGRAEQVYQRDRYTIAIALRTLNGRGWLTICWHPQAARICIGDPPPRVPDTFTFSDQLRHQLGGFALIAIETIAPWERVLDLQFAKRPGEPPTWHLYVEIIGKYSNLILTDADNLIVTTAHQVSNQQSSVRTIQTGQPYELPPALTGTSPSLIEPYQSWQERVSLIPGAVANQLLKSYRGLSPTLARSMVQAAGLDPKQSTETLEESDWQNLFQRWQQWLQTLLNASKFSTANPQPSNLQPSNLQPSNLQPSNLQPSNLQPANLGQKATLREQPANLQPANLKPANLKPANLFQPGWTNQGYTVMDWGIVKPAKNIQTLLNSYYTNQFNQHEFSRLHNQLTQKLNNNLRKLRQKASSFN
;
A
#
# COMPACT_ATOMS: atom_id res chain seq x y z
N MET A 1 1.58 2.04 20.66
CA MET A 1 1.98 1.74 19.26
C MET A 1 1.51 2.86 18.34
N GLN A 2 2.34 3.26 17.37
CA GLN A 2 1.96 4.18 16.29
C GLN A 2 0.96 3.45 15.35
N PRO A 3 -0.24 3.99 15.11
CA PRO A 3 -1.18 3.39 14.16
C PRO A 3 -0.70 3.62 12.72
N VAL A 4 -1.07 2.72 11.80
CA VAL A 4 -0.90 2.95 10.37
C VAL A 4 -1.84 4.06 9.93
N ASP A 5 -1.27 5.15 9.45
CA ASP A 5 -2.00 6.26 8.83
C ASP A 5 -2.12 6.10 7.32
N TYR A 6 -2.85 7.02 6.69
CA TYR A 6 -3.07 6.99 5.24
C TYR A 6 -1.76 7.02 4.45
N THR A 7 -0.80 7.85 4.88
CA THR A 7 0.52 7.97 4.24
C THR A 7 1.29 6.65 4.30
N THR A 8 1.36 6.04 5.49
CA THR A 8 2.04 4.75 5.68
C THR A 8 1.35 3.64 4.89
N LEU A 9 0.01 3.63 4.87
CA LEU A 9 -0.75 2.64 4.12
C LEU A 9 -0.48 2.75 2.61
N THR A 10 -0.51 3.98 2.08
CA THR A 10 -0.21 4.27 0.68
C THR A 10 1.20 3.83 0.31
N ALA A 11 2.17 4.13 1.17
CA ALA A 11 3.56 3.69 1.01
C ALA A 11 3.67 2.16 0.98
N ALA A 12 3.08 1.47 1.96
CA ALA A 12 3.10 0.01 2.04
C ALA A 12 2.45 -0.63 0.80
N CYS A 13 1.31 -0.09 0.34
CA CYS A 13 0.62 -0.59 -0.85
C CYS A 13 1.41 -0.34 -2.14
N SER A 14 2.05 0.82 -2.27
CA SER A 14 2.91 1.12 -3.42
C SER A 14 4.05 0.10 -3.55
N GLU A 15 4.70 -0.27 -2.44
CA GLU A 15 5.75 -1.28 -2.46
C GLU A 15 5.20 -2.69 -2.72
N LEU A 16 4.04 -3.04 -2.15
CA LEU A 16 3.36 -4.32 -2.39
C LEU A 16 2.98 -4.49 -3.86
N ARG A 17 2.38 -3.48 -4.50
CA ARG A 17 2.04 -3.49 -5.93
C ARG A 17 3.28 -3.73 -6.80
N ALA A 18 4.38 -3.06 -6.48
CA ALA A 18 5.60 -3.15 -7.27
C ALA A 18 6.31 -4.51 -7.17
N THR A 19 6.09 -5.28 -6.09
CA THR A 19 6.92 -6.47 -5.78
C THR A 19 6.14 -7.77 -5.61
N TRP A 20 4.86 -7.72 -5.26
CA TRP A 20 4.03 -8.88 -4.92
C TRP A 20 2.77 -9.03 -5.79
N VAL A 21 2.55 -8.11 -6.74
CA VAL A 21 1.44 -8.15 -7.68
C VAL A 21 1.99 -8.28 -9.12
N PRO A 22 1.55 -9.28 -9.92
CA PRO A 22 0.69 -10.37 -9.52
C PRO A 22 1.41 -11.40 -8.63
N GLY A 23 0.68 -12.03 -7.71
CA GLY A 23 1.22 -13.06 -6.81
C GLY A 23 0.21 -14.18 -6.53
N ARG A 24 0.59 -15.43 -6.79
CA ARG A 24 -0.29 -16.59 -6.58
C ARG A 24 -0.46 -16.89 -5.08
N ALA A 25 -1.69 -16.98 -4.61
CA ALA A 25 -2.01 -17.41 -3.26
C ALA A 25 -1.84 -18.94 -3.14
N GLU A 26 -0.85 -19.36 -2.36
CA GLU A 26 -0.53 -20.78 -2.14
C GLU A 26 -1.12 -21.31 -0.83
N GLN A 27 -1.09 -20.50 0.23
CA GLN A 27 -1.50 -20.89 1.57
C GLN A 27 -2.12 -19.69 2.29
N VAL A 28 -3.02 -19.99 3.23
CA VAL A 28 -3.60 -19.01 4.14
C VAL A 28 -3.50 -19.60 5.55
N TYR A 29 -3.07 -18.77 6.50
CA TYR A 29 -2.87 -19.16 7.89
C TYR A 29 -3.26 -18.01 8.82
N GLN A 30 -4.14 -18.26 9.79
CA GLN A 30 -4.47 -17.30 10.83
C GLN A 30 -3.60 -17.52 12.08
N ARG A 31 -2.81 -16.49 12.41
CA ARG A 31 -1.86 -16.53 13.54
C ARG A 31 -2.54 -16.38 14.89
N ASP A 32 -3.54 -15.53 14.93
CA ASP A 32 -4.30 -15.19 16.13
C ASP A 32 -5.67 -14.62 15.72
N ARG A 33 -6.45 -14.15 16.69
CA ARG A 33 -7.80 -13.60 16.45
C ARG A 33 -7.83 -12.36 15.54
N TYR A 34 -6.68 -11.74 15.27
CA TYR A 34 -6.56 -10.47 14.58
C TYR A 34 -5.60 -10.47 13.39
N THR A 35 -4.92 -11.57 13.11
CA THR A 35 -3.81 -11.58 12.15
C THR A 35 -3.87 -12.79 11.24
N ILE A 36 -3.90 -12.55 9.94
CA ILE A 36 -3.80 -13.56 8.90
C ILE A 36 -2.54 -13.39 8.08
N ALA A 37 -2.00 -14.51 7.59
CA ALA A 37 -0.85 -14.59 6.73
C ALA A 37 -1.22 -15.35 5.46
N ILE A 38 -1.11 -14.69 4.30
CA ILE A 38 -1.35 -15.29 2.99
C ILE A 38 0.01 -15.48 2.31
N ALA A 39 0.36 -16.72 1.98
CA ALA A 39 1.56 -17.02 1.22
C ALA A 39 1.35 -16.63 -0.24
N LEU A 40 2.13 -15.66 -0.70
CA LEU A 40 2.16 -15.22 -2.09
C LEU A 40 3.41 -15.75 -2.77
N ARG A 41 3.24 -16.29 -3.98
CA ARG A 41 4.30 -16.72 -4.88
C ARG A 41 4.37 -15.80 -6.08
N THR A 42 5.54 -15.20 -6.29
CA THR A 42 5.89 -14.45 -7.49
C THR A 42 7.01 -15.17 -8.24
N LEU A 43 7.40 -14.63 -9.39
CA LEU A 43 8.58 -15.10 -10.13
C LEU A 43 9.89 -14.94 -9.31
N ASN A 44 9.91 -13.97 -8.40
CA ASN A 44 11.10 -13.63 -7.60
C ASN A 44 11.19 -14.40 -6.28
N GLY A 45 10.13 -15.13 -5.89
CA GLY A 45 10.14 -15.94 -4.68
C GLY A 45 8.80 -16.05 -3.99
N ARG A 46 8.84 -16.49 -2.74
CA ARG A 46 7.69 -16.69 -1.87
C ARG A 46 7.78 -15.77 -0.66
N GLY A 47 6.67 -15.16 -0.27
CA GLY A 47 6.57 -14.31 0.91
C GLY A 47 5.21 -14.43 1.58
N TRP A 48 5.11 -13.89 2.79
CA TRP A 48 3.90 -13.97 3.60
C TRP A 48 3.30 -12.57 3.77
N LEU A 49 2.24 -12.30 3.02
CA LEU A 49 1.44 -11.10 3.19
C LEU A 49 0.69 -11.22 4.52
N THR A 50 1.09 -10.41 5.49
CA THR A 50 0.45 -10.31 6.80
C THR A 50 -0.58 -9.18 6.77
N ILE A 51 -1.82 -9.51 7.09
CA ILE A 51 -2.91 -8.55 7.27
C ILE A 51 -3.37 -8.66 8.73
N CYS A 52 -3.34 -7.55 9.44
CA CYS A 52 -3.75 -7.49 10.84
C CYS A 52 -4.89 -6.48 10.98
N TRP A 53 -5.97 -6.86 11.66
CA TRP A 53 -7.11 -6.00 11.99
C TRP A 53 -7.21 -5.73 13.50
N HIS A 54 -6.10 -5.85 14.23
CA HIS A 54 -6.07 -5.55 15.66
C HIS A 54 -6.39 -4.07 15.94
N PRO A 55 -7.24 -3.72 16.93
CA PRO A 55 -7.68 -2.34 17.20
C PRO A 55 -6.58 -1.27 17.31
N GLN A 56 -5.38 -1.66 17.74
CA GLN A 56 -4.23 -0.76 17.96
C GLN A 56 -3.07 -0.98 16.98
N ALA A 57 -3.11 -2.04 16.17
CA ALA A 57 -1.97 -2.48 15.36
C ALA A 57 -2.36 -2.96 13.96
N ALA A 58 -3.56 -2.55 13.51
CA ALA A 58 -4.07 -2.86 12.20
C ALA A 58 -3.12 -2.34 11.11
N ARG A 59 -2.77 -3.21 10.17
CA ARG A 59 -1.75 -2.98 9.14
C ARG A 59 -1.80 -4.05 8.06
N ILE A 60 -1.10 -3.77 6.96
CA ILE A 60 -0.75 -4.74 5.92
C ILE A 60 0.75 -4.62 5.62
N CYS A 61 1.47 -5.74 5.61
CA CYS A 61 2.88 -5.78 5.22
C CYS A 61 3.34 -7.21 4.88
N ILE A 62 4.49 -7.37 4.22
CA ILE A 62 5.18 -8.66 4.17
C ILE A 62 5.82 -8.94 5.52
N GLY A 63 5.49 -10.08 6.11
CA GLY A 63 5.96 -10.50 7.42
C GLY A 63 6.67 -11.86 7.39
N ASP A 64 7.01 -12.32 8.59
CA ASP A 64 7.65 -13.61 8.81
C ASP A 64 6.69 -14.77 8.52
N PRO A 65 7.20 -15.96 8.14
CA PRO A 65 6.36 -17.15 8.01
C PRO A 65 5.58 -17.45 9.30
N PRO A 66 4.35 -17.95 9.21
CA PRO A 66 3.60 -18.35 10.39
C PRO A 66 4.29 -19.51 11.15
N PRO A 67 3.96 -19.68 12.43
CA PRO A 67 4.46 -20.82 13.22
C PRO A 67 4.02 -22.15 12.59
N ARG A 68 4.77 -23.22 12.88
CA ARG A 68 4.48 -24.58 12.40
C ARG A 68 3.46 -25.32 13.29
N VAL A 69 2.45 -24.61 13.78
CA VAL A 69 1.34 -25.19 14.54
C VAL A 69 0.09 -25.25 13.65
N PRO A 70 -0.86 -26.15 13.90
CA PRO A 70 -2.09 -26.18 13.12
C PRO A 70 -2.90 -24.89 13.25
N ASP A 71 -3.40 -24.39 12.13
CA ASP A 71 -4.43 -23.36 12.10
C ASP A 71 -5.77 -23.98 12.47
N THR A 72 -6.48 -23.38 13.43
CA THR A 72 -7.78 -23.86 13.91
C THR A 72 -8.92 -22.85 13.68
N PHE A 73 -8.65 -21.75 12.96
CA PHE A 73 -9.64 -20.71 12.71
C PHE A 73 -10.45 -21.02 11.45
N THR A 74 -11.77 -20.89 11.56
CA THR A 74 -12.70 -21.11 10.44
C THR A 74 -12.57 -20.03 9.36
N PHE A 75 -12.19 -18.82 9.74
CA PHE A 75 -12.03 -17.70 8.81
C PHE A 75 -10.88 -17.93 7.81
N SER A 76 -9.72 -18.37 8.28
CA SER A 76 -8.62 -18.76 7.39
C SER A 76 -8.92 -20.00 6.56
N ASP A 77 -9.68 -20.97 7.10
CA ASP A 77 -10.14 -22.13 6.32
C ASP A 77 -11.00 -21.70 5.12
N GLN A 78 -11.95 -20.79 5.33
CA GLN A 78 -12.78 -20.23 4.25
C GLN A 78 -11.94 -19.46 3.24
N LEU A 79 -11.04 -18.58 3.69
CA LEU A 79 -10.13 -17.87 2.79
C LEU A 79 -9.22 -18.81 2.00
N ARG A 80 -8.69 -19.87 2.64
CA ARG A 80 -7.88 -20.87 1.97
C ARG A 80 -8.65 -21.58 0.86
N HIS A 81 -9.91 -21.94 1.12
CA HIS A 81 -10.76 -22.62 0.14
C HIS A 81 -11.08 -21.71 -1.06
N GLN A 82 -11.37 -20.42 -0.83
CA GLN A 82 -11.77 -19.52 -1.91
C GLN A 82 -10.61 -18.90 -2.67
N LEU A 83 -9.51 -18.56 -1.99
CA LEU A 83 -8.35 -17.92 -2.60
C LEU A 83 -7.32 -18.94 -3.10
N GLY A 84 -7.44 -20.22 -2.71
CA GLY A 84 -6.52 -21.28 -3.10
C GLY A 84 -6.40 -21.40 -4.62
N GLY A 85 -5.19 -21.14 -5.14
CA GLY A 85 -4.92 -21.24 -6.58
C GLY A 85 -5.24 -19.99 -7.39
N PHE A 86 -5.83 -18.95 -6.79
CA PHE A 86 -6.00 -17.63 -7.41
C PHE A 86 -4.71 -16.80 -7.30
N ALA A 87 -4.59 -15.79 -8.16
CA ALA A 87 -3.55 -14.78 -8.08
C ALA A 87 -4.14 -13.47 -7.54
N LEU A 88 -3.43 -12.83 -6.60
CA LEU A 88 -3.62 -11.42 -6.28
C LEU A 88 -3.20 -10.64 -7.52
N ILE A 89 -4.15 -9.96 -8.17
CA ILE A 89 -3.95 -9.25 -9.43
C ILE A 89 -3.91 -7.73 -9.27
N ALA A 90 -4.52 -7.19 -8.22
CA ALA A 90 -4.50 -5.76 -7.91
C ALA A 90 -4.69 -5.52 -6.41
N ILE A 91 -4.24 -4.35 -5.97
CA ILE A 91 -4.49 -3.81 -4.63
C ILE A 91 -5.01 -2.40 -4.88
N GLU A 92 -6.30 -2.15 -4.69
CA GLU A 92 -6.91 -0.86 -5.00
C GLU A 92 -7.34 -0.13 -3.73
N THR A 93 -7.29 1.20 -3.74
CA THR A 93 -7.88 2.03 -2.69
C THR A 93 -9.29 2.37 -3.09
N ILE A 94 -10.27 2.04 -2.26
CA ILE A 94 -11.68 2.18 -2.66
C ILE A 94 -12.13 3.64 -2.73
N ALA A 95 -11.56 4.49 -1.89
CA ALA A 95 -11.84 5.91 -1.90
C ALA A 95 -10.57 6.72 -1.56
N PRO A 96 -10.41 7.93 -2.15
CA PRO A 96 -9.33 8.84 -1.79
C PRO A 96 -9.37 9.17 -0.30
N TRP A 97 -8.20 9.19 0.35
CA TRP A 97 -8.03 9.50 1.78
C TRP A 97 -8.64 8.49 2.76
N GLU A 98 -9.27 7.42 2.28
CA GLU A 98 -9.76 6.33 3.12
C GLU A 98 -8.70 5.25 3.33
N ARG A 99 -8.77 4.56 4.48
CA ARG A 99 -7.88 3.45 4.83
C ARG A 99 -8.56 2.10 4.60
N VAL A 100 -9.16 1.96 3.42
CA VAL A 100 -9.81 0.74 2.96
C VAL A 100 -9.17 0.29 1.65
N LEU A 101 -8.71 -0.95 1.63
CA LEU A 101 -8.12 -1.56 0.45
C LEU A 101 -9.02 -2.66 -0.09
N ASP A 102 -9.02 -2.82 -1.40
CA ASP A 102 -9.57 -3.96 -2.12
C ASP A 102 -8.42 -4.79 -2.69
N LEU A 103 -8.18 -5.97 -2.12
CA LEU A 103 -7.24 -6.94 -2.67
C LEU A 103 -8.01 -7.85 -3.63
N GLN A 104 -7.73 -7.69 -4.92
CA GLN A 104 -8.45 -8.33 -6.00
C GLN A 104 -7.75 -9.63 -6.44
N PHE A 105 -8.50 -10.72 -6.46
CA PHE A 105 -8.01 -12.03 -6.87
C PHE A 105 -8.74 -12.57 -8.09
N ALA A 106 -7.99 -13.10 -9.06
CA ALA A 106 -8.51 -13.76 -10.26
C ALA A 106 -7.77 -15.08 -10.52
N LYS A 107 -8.34 -15.98 -11.33
CA LYS A 107 -7.68 -17.26 -11.66
C LYS A 107 -6.37 -17.04 -12.38
N ARG A 108 -6.32 -16.03 -13.26
CA ARG A 108 -5.11 -15.63 -13.99
C ARG A 108 -4.96 -14.10 -14.00
N PRO A 109 -3.73 -13.57 -13.99
CA PRO A 109 -3.49 -12.15 -14.24
C PRO A 109 -4.13 -11.71 -15.57
N GLY A 110 -4.84 -10.58 -15.55
CA GLY A 110 -5.54 -10.02 -16.72
C GLY A 110 -7.01 -10.43 -16.85
N GLU A 111 -7.48 -11.40 -16.06
CA GLU A 111 -8.91 -11.72 -15.93
C GLU A 111 -9.59 -10.78 -14.93
N PRO A 112 -10.92 -10.57 -15.03
CA PRO A 112 -11.66 -9.81 -14.02
C PRO A 112 -11.56 -10.47 -12.63
N PRO A 113 -11.58 -9.68 -11.55
CA PRO A 113 -11.55 -10.22 -10.20
C PRO A 113 -12.78 -11.10 -9.94
N THR A 114 -12.53 -12.27 -9.36
CA THR A 114 -13.59 -13.18 -8.89
C THR A 114 -13.81 -13.01 -7.39
N TRP A 115 -12.77 -12.60 -6.67
CA TRP A 115 -12.79 -12.42 -5.24
C TRP A 115 -12.20 -11.07 -4.88
N HIS A 116 -12.89 -10.37 -3.97
CA HIS A 116 -12.44 -9.12 -3.39
C HIS A 116 -12.23 -9.33 -1.90
N LEU A 117 -11.00 -9.08 -1.42
CA LEU A 117 -10.65 -9.12 -0.01
C LEU A 117 -10.47 -7.70 0.51
N TYR A 118 -11.51 -7.18 1.16
CA TYR A 118 -11.53 -5.84 1.71
C TYR A 118 -10.78 -5.76 3.04
N VAL A 119 -9.77 -4.90 3.10
CA VAL A 119 -8.95 -4.65 4.29
C VAL A 119 -9.29 -3.26 4.83
N GLU A 120 -9.96 -3.22 5.98
CA GLU A 120 -10.33 -1.96 6.65
C GLU A 120 -9.36 -1.68 7.81
N ILE A 121 -8.64 -0.55 7.75
CA ILE A 121 -7.69 -0.13 8.79
C ILE A 121 -8.24 1.11 9.50
N ILE A 122 -9.21 0.90 10.39
CA ILE A 122 -10.00 1.94 11.06
C ILE A 122 -10.00 1.74 12.58
N GLY A 123 -8.81 1.61 13.16
CA GLY A 123 -8.63 1.44 14.61
C GLY A 123 -9.46 0.27 15.14
N LYS A 124 -10.31 0.49 16.14
CA LYS A 124 -11.18 -0.55 16.74
C LYS A 124 -12.24 -1.13 15.79
N TYR A 125 -12.49 -0.49 14.65
CA TYR A 125 -13.41 -0.96 13.61
C TYR A 125 -12.68 -1.65 12.46
N SER A 126 -11.36 -1.87 12.57
CA SER A 126 -10.60 -2.58 11.56
C SER A 126 -11.16 -3.98 11.35
N ASN A 127 -11.24 -4.42 10.10
CA ASN A 127 -11.85 -5.69 9.74
C ASN A 127 -11.25 -6.24 8.43
N LEU A 128 -11.54 -7.49 8.15
CA LEU A 128 -11.15 -8.17 6.91
C LEU A 128 -12.36 -8.93 6.37
N ILE A 129 -12.80 -8.58 5.16
CA ILE A 129 -14.04 -9.10 4.57
C ILE A 129 -13.74 -9.69 3.20
N LEU A 130 -14.15 -10.94 2.95
CA LEU A 130 -14.13 -11.56 1.64
C LEU A 130 -15.51 -11.45 0.99
N THR A 131 -15.54 -10.97 -0.25
CA THR A 131 -16.73 -10.93 -1.08
C THR A 131 -16.49 -11.57 -2.44
N ASP A 132 -17.55 -12.07 -3.07
CA ASP A 132 -17.53 -12.53 -4.46
C ASP A 132 -17.55 -11.36 -5.45
N ALA A 133 -17.66 -11.68 -6.74
CA ALA A 133 -17.71 -10.68 -7.82
C ALA A 133 -18.95 -9.76 -7.78
N ASP A 134 -20.03 -10.18 -7.10
CA ASP A 134 -21.25 -9.40 -6.94
C ASP A 134 -21.24 -8.59 -5.62
N ASN A 135 -20.09 -8.52 -4.95
CA ASN A 135 -19.87 -7.90 -3.64
C ASN A 135 -20.71 -8.51 -2.50
N LEU A 136 -21.14 -9.77 -2.61
CA LEU A 136 -21.79 -10.48 -1.51
C LEU A 136 -20.74 -11.00 -0.52
N ILE A 137 -20.93 -10.70 0.76
CA ILE A 137 -20.03 -11.13 1.83
C ILE A 137 -20.07 -12.64 1.97
N VAL A 138 -18.95 -13.30 1.68
CA VAL A 138 -18.79 -14.74 1.91
C VAL A 138 -18.30 -14.99 3.33
N THR A 139 -17.32 -14.23 3.80
CA THR A 139 -16.82 -14.33 5.17
C THR A 139 -16.21 -13.04 5.67
N THR A 140 -16.11 -12.89 6.98
CA THR A 140 -15.54 -11.74 7.65
C THR A 140 -14.80 -12.17 8.90
N ALA A 141 -13.70 -11.49 9.21
CA ALA A 141 -12.93 -11.73 10.42
C ALA A 141 -13.72 -11.35 11.69
N HIS A 142 -14.61 -10.35 11.58
CA HIS A 142 -15.48 -9.93 12.67
C HIS A 142 -16.87 -9.58 12.12
N GLN A 143 -17.88 -10.38 12.47
CA GLN A 143 -19.27 -10.07 12.13
C GLN A 143 -19.78 -8.90 12.96
N VAL A 144 -20.54 -8.02 12.32
CA VAL A 144 -21.17 -6.85 12.96
C VAL A 144 -22.67 -6.92 12.71
N SER A 145 -23.44 -7.17 13.76
CA SER A 145 -24.90 -7.21 13.69
C SER A 145 -25.52 -5.81 13.86
N ASN A 146 -26.80 -5.69 13.52
CA ASN A 146 -27.57 -4.44 13.68
C ASN A 146 -27.68 -3.98 15.15
N GLN A 147 -27.44 -4.88 16.12
CA GLN A 147 -27.39 -4.53 17.54
C GLN A 147 -26.05 -3.87 17.94
N GLN A 148 -24.98 -4.16 17.21
CA GLN A 148 -23.63 -3.66 17.50
C GLN A 148 -23.31 -2.37 16.75
N SER A 149 -23.97 -2.13 15.61
CA SER A 149 -23.79 -0.96 14.77
C SER A 149 -25.10 -0.63 14.08
N SER A 150 -25.60 0.59 14.31
CA SER A 150 -26.72 1.16 13.55
C SER A 150 -26.29 1.78 12.23
N VAL A 151 -24.97 1.83 11.97
CA VAL A 151 -24.39 2.57 10.84
C VAL A 151 -24.29 1.70 9.59
N ARG A 152 -23.81 0.48 9.76
CA ARG A 152 -23.77 -0.56 8.71
C ARG A 152 -23.61 -1.93 9.36
N THR A 153 -24.17 -2.96 8.74
CA THR A 153 -24.04 -4.36 9.14
C THR A 153 -22.98 -5.07 8.30
N ILE A 154 -22.27 -6.03 8.89
CA ILE A 154 -21.27 -6.85 8.18
C ILE A 154 -21.58 -8.31 8.53
N GLN A 155 -22.31 -8.98 7.64
CA GLN A 155 -22.78 -10.35 7.83
C GLN A 155 -22.65 -11.16 6.55
N THR A 156 -22.35 -12.44 6.68
CA THR A 156 -22.30 -13.38 5.56
C THR A 156 -23.65 -13.42 4.84
N GLY A 157 -23.60 -13.39 3.51
CA GLY A 157 -24.76 -13.40 2.61
C GLY A 157 -25.34 -12.01 2.31
N GLN A 158 -24.85 -10.94 2.95
CA GLN A 158 -25.28 -9.57 2.67
C GLN A 158 -24.32 -8.89 1.69
N PRO A 159 -24.78 -7.92 0.88
CA PRO A 159 -23.90 -7.05 0.11
C PRO A 159 -22.93 -6.29 1.02
N TYR A 160 -21.69 -6.12 0.58
CA TYR A 160 -20.71 -5.31 1.28
C TYR A 160 -20.96 -3.82 1.07
N GLU A 161 -21.02 -3.09 2.19
CA GLU A 161 -21.13 -1.64 2.21
C GLU A 161 -19.85 -1.02 2.77
N LEU A 162 -19.38 0.05 2.13
CA LEU A 162 -18.19 0.77 2.56
C LEU A 162 -18.38 1.46 3.92
N PRO A 163 -17.30 1.70 4.67
CA PRO A 163 -17.39 2.54 5.85
C PRO A 163 -17.92 3.93 5.48
N PRO A 164 -18.61 4.63 6.41
CA PRO A 164 -19.03 6.01 6.18
C PRO A 164 -17.83 6.87 5.80
N ALA A 165 -18.00 7.68 4.75
CA ALA A 165 -16.95 8.55 4.26
C ALA A 165 -16.52 9.56 5.34
N LEU A 166 -15.22 9.81 5.43
CA LEU A 166 -14.68 10.82 6.34
C LEU A 166 -15.22 12.21 6.00
N THR A 167 -15.70 12.94 7.00
CA THR A 167 -16.11 14.33 6.85
C THR A 167 -14.89 15.26 6.84
N GLY A 168 -15.00 16.40 6.14
CA GLY A 168 -13.97 17.44 6.11
C GLY A 168 -13.23 17.58 4.77
N THR A 169 -12.36 18.59 4.71
CA THR A 169 -11.62 18.96 3.49
C THR A 169 -10.50 17.96 3.20
N SER A 170 -10.42 17.50 1.95
CA SER A 170 -9.32 16.66 1.49
C SER A 170 -8.13 17.51 1.07
N PRO A 171 -6.89 17.15 1.42
CA PRO A 171 -5.71 17.79 0.87
C PRO A 171 -5.68 17.73 -0.67
N SER A 172 -5.18 18.79 -1.30
CA SER A 172 -5.10 18.88 -2.76
C SER A 172 -3.82 19.57 -3.22
N LEU A 173 -3.17 19.02 -4.25
CA LEU A 173 -1.97 19.62 -4.85
C LEU A 173 -2.26 20.95 -5.56
N ILE A 174 -3.49 21.13 -6.03
CA ILE A 174 -3.88 22.35 -6.76
C ILE A 174 -4.37 23.47 -5.82
N GLU A 175 -4.40 23.25 -4.50
CA GLU A 175 -4.79 24.28 -3.54
C GLU A 175 -3.72 25.38 -3.48
N PRO A 176 -4.06 26.65 -3.76
CA PRO A 176 -3.11 27.75 -3.68
C PRO A 176 -2.63 28.00 -2.25
N TYR A 177 -1.40 28.50 -2.12
CA TYR A 177 -0.76 28.81 -0.84
C TYR A 177 -1.64 29.69 0.06
N GLN A 178 -2.21 30.79 -0.46
CA GLN A 178 -3.01 31.70 0.36
C GLN A 178 -4.25 30.99 0.95
N SER A 179 -5.00 30.26 0.11
CA SER A 179 -6.18 29.51 0.56
C SER A 179 -5.81 28.43 1.58
N TRP A 180 -4.67 27.76 1.40
CA TRP A 180 -4.19 26.76 2.33
C TRP A 180 -3.82 27.40 3.68
N GLN A 181 -3.07 28.51 3.65
CA GLN A 181 -2.63 29.23 4.85
C GLN A 181 -3.84 29.74 5.64
N GLU A 182 -4.78 30.44 4.98
CA GLU A 182 -6.01 30.94 5.58
C GLU A 182 -6.80 29.84 6.29
N ARG A 183 -6.87 28.65 5.69
CA ARG A 183 -7.56 27.51 6.30
C ARG A 183 -6.87 27.04 7.56
N VAL A 184 -5.54 26.87 7.52
CA VAL A 184 -4.75 26.39 8.66
C VAL A 184 -4.68 27.42 9.78
N SER A 185 -4.71 28.72 9.45
CA SER A 185 -4.66 29.81 10.42
C SER A 185 -6.05 30.30 10.87
N LEU A 186 -7.15 29.77 10.33
CA LEU A 186 -8.52 30.22 10.59
C LEU A 186 -8.84 30.28 12.10
N ILE A 187 -8.39 29.28 12.85
CA ILE A 187 -8.53 29.22 14.30
C ILE A 187 -7.12 29.26 14.91
N PRO A 188 -6.83 30.21 15.82
CA PRO A 188 -5.56 30.25 16.52
C PRO A 188 -5.26 28.96 17.28
N GLY A 189 -4.02 28.50 17.23
CA GLY A 189 -3.53 27.41 18.05
C GLY A 189 -2.26 26.76 17.52
N ALA A 190 -1.85 25.65 18.14
CA ALA A 190 -0.66 24.91 17.74
C ALA A 190 -0.75 24.45 16.28
N VAL A 191 0.22 24.83 15.46
CA VAL A 191 0.23 24.60 14.00
C VAL A 191 0.02 23.14 13.62
N ALA A 192 0.65 22.19 14.32
CA ALA A 192 0.46 20.77 14.04
C ALA A 192 -0.98 20.30 14.31
N ASN A 193 -1.65 20.86 15.33
CA ASN A 193 -3.04 20.55 15.61
C ASN A 193 -3.99 21.21 14.60
N GLN A 194 -3.67 22.42 14.12
CA GLN A 194 -4.49 23.08 13.13
C GLN A 194 -4.46 22.36 11.77
N LEU A 195 -3.32 21.81 11.36
CA LEU A 195 -3.25 20.94 10.18
C LEU A 195 -4.21 19.74 10.28
N LEU A 196 -4.26 19.08 11.44
CA LEU A 196 -5.14 17.93 11.68
C LEU A 196 -6.63 18.28 11.68
N LYS A 197 -6.97 19.48 12.16
CA LYS A 197 -8.36 19.96 12.18
C LYS A 197 -8.83 20.44 10.82
N SER A 198 -7.92 21.02 10.04
CA SER A 198 -8.22 21.64 8.75
C SER A 198 -8.39 20.63 7.62
N TYR A 199 -7.69 19.49 7.70
CA TYR A 199 -7.66 18.50 6.65
C TYR A 199 -7.81 17.08 7.20
N ARG A 200 -8.61 16.27 6.50
CA ARG A 200 -8.72 14.83 6.78
C ARG A 200 -7.53 14.06 6.24
N GLY A 201 -7.33 12.84 6.74
CA GLY A 201 -6.28 11.92 6.26
C GLY A 201 -4.89 12.12 6.87
N LEU A 202 -4.66 13.21 7.60
CA LEU A 202 -3.42 13.42 8.34
C LEU A 202 -3.40 12.66 9.67
N SER A 203 -2.21 12.21 10.06
CA SER A 203 -1.97 11.66 11.40
C SER A 203 -1.21 12.63 12.29
N PRO A 204 -1.37 12.53 13.63
CA PRO A 204 -0.60 13.34 14.56
C PRO A 204 0.92 13.15 14.43
N THR A 205 1.39 11.98 13.97
CA THR A 205 2.81 11.74 13.75
C THR A 205 3.28 12.46 12.49
N LEU A 206 2.53 12.37 11.38
CA LEU A 206 2.84 13.07 10.15
C LEU A 206 2.84 14.59 10.34
N ALA A 207 1.80 15.15 10.97
CA ALA A 207 1.70 16.60 11.17
C ALA A 207 2.86 17.14 12.00
N ARG A 208 3.22 16.48 13.11
CA ARG A 208 4.38 16.86 13.93
C ARG A 208 5.68 16.76 13.13
N SER A 209 5.88 15.68 12.40
CA SER A 209 7.07 15.45 11.59
C SER A 209 7.22 16.47 10.46
N MET A 210 6.11 16.84 9.81
CA MET A 210 6.07 17.84 8.75
C MET A 210 6.44 19.23 9.26
N VAL A 211 5.87 19.63 10.41
CA VAL A 211 6.19 20.92 11.04
C VAL A 211 7.65 20.98 11.49
N GLN A 212 8.17 19.90 12.09
CA GLN A 212 9.58 19.80 12.44
C GLN A 212 10.50 19.85 11.22
N ALA A 213 10.11 19.21 10.12
CA ALA A 213 10.86 19.25 8.85
C ALA A 213 10.85 20.63 8.18
N ALA A 214 9.89 21.50 8.55
CA ALA A 214 9.86 22.90 8.17
C ALA A 214 10.69 23.80 9.11
N GLY A 215 11.33 23.25 10.14
CA GLY A 215 12.13 24.01 11.11
C GLY A 215 11.33 24.62 12.26
N LEU A 216 10.07 24.21 12.43
CA LEU A 216 9.13 24.81 13.39
C LEU A 216 8.86 23.89 14.58
N ASP A 217 8.45 24.47 15.72
CA ASP A 217 7.92 23.68 16.84
C ASP A 217 6.47 23.28 16.52
N PRO A 218 6.10 21.98 16.57
CA PRO A 218 4.71 21.53 16.45
C PRO A 218 3.69 22.24 17.33
N LYS A 219 4.13 22.82 18.46
CA LYS A 219 3.29 23.56 19.42
C LYS A 219 3.26 25.06 19.18
N GLN A 220 4.07 25.59 18.25
CA GLN A 220 4.08 27.01 17.90
C GLN A 220 2.70 27.47 17.43
N SER A 221 2.29 28.67 17.86
CA SER A 221 0.99 29.23 17.48
C SER A 221 1.01 29.66 16.02
N THR A 222 -0.11 29.47 15.31
CA THR A 222 -0.30 29.97 13.94
C THR A 222 -0.20 31.50 13.84
N GLU A 223 -0.47 32.22 14.93
CA GLU A 223 -0.40 33.69 14.99
C GLU A 223 1.03 34.22 15.07
N THR A 224 1.99 33.39 15.50
CA THR A 224 3.39 33.77 15.68
C THR A 224 4.29 33.32 14.53
N LEU A 225 3.70 32.75 13.47
CA LEU A 225 4.43 32.27 12.31
C LEU A 225 4.68 33.43 11.33
N GLU A 226 5.94 33.59 10.92
CA GLU A 226 6.33 34.55 9.90
C GLU A 226 5.99 34.02 8.50
N GLU A 227 6.03 34.88 7.48
CA GLU A 227 5.74 34.47 6.10
C GLU A 227 6.70 33.37 5.62
N SER A 228 7.97 33.43 5.99
CA SER A 228 8.96 32.38 5.67
C SER A 228 8.62 31.04 6.31
N ASP A 229 8.07 31.03 7.52
CA ASP A 229 7.68 29.81 8.22
C ASP A 229 6.54 29.11 7.49
N TRP A 230 5.54 29.90 7.08
CA TRP A 230 4.41 29.40 6.30
C TRP A 230 4.83 28.87 4.94
N GLN A 231 5.73 29.56 4.24
CA GLN A 231 6.27 29.09 2.96
C GLN A 231 7.03 27.77 3.11
N ASN A 232 7.91 27.65 4.13
CA ASN A 232 8.65 26.42 4.41
C ASN A 232 7.69 25.25 4.74
N LEU A 233 6.67 25.51 5.56
CA LEU A 233 5.67 24.50 5.90
C LEU A 233 4.85 24.07 4.68
N PHE A 234 4.45 25.02 3.83
CA PHE A 234 3.72 24.71 2.60
C PHE A 234 4.56 23.91 1.60
N GLN A 235 5.87 24.17 1.52
CA GLN A 235 6.77 23.34 0.71
C GLN A 235 6.79 21.88 1.20
N ARG A 236 6.85 21.64 2.52
CA ARG A 236 6.76 20.29 3.08
C ARG A 236 5.41 19.64 2.83
N TRP A 237 4.34 20.41 2.92
CA TRP A 237 2.98 19.98 2.58
C TRP A 237 2.89 19.51 1.11
N GLN A 238 3.36 20.33 0.17
CA GLN A 238 3.38 20.01 -1.26
C GLN A 238 4.29 18.80 -1.56
N GLN A 239 5.46 18.71 -0.93
CA GLN A 239 6.35 17.55 -1.03
C GLN A 239 5.61 16.26 -0.65
N TRP A 240 4.93 16.25 0.49
CA TRP A 240 4.16 15.09 0.94
C TRP A 240 3.04 14.70 -0.04
N LEU A 241 2.26 15.68 -0.51
CA LEU A 241 1.19 15.41 -1.46
C LEU A 241 1.69 14.89 -2.81
N GLN A 242 2.83 15.41 -3.29
CA GLN A 242 3.44 14.95 -4.53
C GLN A 242 3.93 13.51 -4.40
N THR A 243 4.50 13.16 -3.24
CA THR A 243 4.89 11.77 -2.91
C THR A 243 3.68 10.84 -2.94
N LEU A 244 2.56 11.22 -2.31
CA LEU A 244 1.32 10.44 -2.32
C LEU A 244 0.77 10.24 -3.74
N LEU A 245 0.68 11.30 -4.54
CA LEU A 245 0.16 11.23 -5.91
C LEU A 245 1.01 10.32 -6.79
N ASN A 246 2.33 10.43 -6.66
CA ASN A 246 3.25 9.62 -7.43
C ASN A 246 3.16 8.14 -7.04
N ALA A 247 2.94 7.83 -5.76
CA ALA A 247 2.72 6.47 -5.28
C ALA A 247 1.41 5.85 -5.80
N SER A 248 0.35 6.64 -5.98
CA SER A 248 -0.93 6.15 -6.52
C SER A 248 -0.91 5.93 -8.03
N LYS A 249 -0.11 6.68 -8.80
CA LYS A 249 0.03 6.50 -10.26
C LYS A 249 0.51 5.10 -10.67
N PHE A 250 1.32 4.44 -9.82
CA PHE A 250 1.76 3.06 -10.04
C PHE A 250 0.62 2.02 -9.95
N SER A 251 -0.60 2.39 -9.56
CA SER A 251 -1.80 1.53 -9.64
C SER A 251 -2.31 1.34 -11.07
N THR A 252 -2.04 2.29 -11.98
CA THR A 252 -2.70 2.34 -13.32
C THR A 252 -1.91 1.68 -14.46
N ALA A 253 -0.71 1.16 -14.20
CA ALA A 253 0.12 0.54 -15.23
C ALA A 253 -0.18 -0.96 -15.40
N ASN A 254 -1.39 -1.29 -15.86
CA ASN A 254 -1.63 -2.56 -16.55
C ASN A 254 -1.55 -2.26 -18.06
N PRO A 255 -0.39 -2.42 -18.73
CA PRO A 255 -0.37 -2.32 -20.18
C PRO A 255 -1.12 -3.54 -20.71
N GLN A 256 -2.39 -3.37 -21.07
CA GLN A 256 -3.06 -4.27 -21.99
C GLN A 256 -2.20 -4.32 -23.25
N PRO A 257 -1.71 -5.49 -23.71
CA PRO A 257 -1.19 -5.60 -25.05
C PRO A 257 -2.37 -5.39 -25.99
N SER A 258 -2.46 -4.20 -26.58
CA SER A 258 -3.32 -3.93 -27.73
C SER A 258 -2.80 -4.75 -28.91
N ASN A 259 -3.17 -6.03 -28.95
CA ASN A 259 -2.98 -6.85 -30.12
C ASN A 259 -4.08 -6.47 -31.12
N LEU A 260 -3.90 -5.31 -31.74
CA LEU A 260 -4.55 -4.97 -33.00
C LEU A 260 -4.16 -6.07 -33.98
N GLN A 261 -5.12 -6.94 -34.30
CA GLN A 261 -4.96 -7.87 -35.41
C GLN A 261 -4.61 -7.06 -36.66
N PRO A 262 -3.60 -7.46 -37.46
CA PRO A 262 -3.36 -6.82 -38.74
C PRO A 262 -4.61 -7.03 -39.61
N SER A 263 -5.27 -5.93 -39.95
CA SER A 263 -6.33 -5.92 -40.94
C SER A 263 -5.79 -6.44 -42.28
N ASN A 264 -6.33 -7.57 -42.72
CA ASN A 264 -6.15 -8.10 -44.07
C ASN A 264 -6.60 -7.05 -45.09
N LEU A 265 -5.65 -6.30 -45.65
CA LEU A 265 -5.86 -5.57 -46.90
C LEU A 265 -5.35 -6.47 -48.02
N GLN A 266 -6.30 -7.05 -48.76
CA GLN A 266 -6.00 -7.75 -50.02
C GLN A 266 -5.36 -6.76 -51.00
N PRO A 267 -4.30 -7.14 -51.73
CA PRO A 267 -3.79 -6.31 -52.82
C PRO A 267 -4.80 -6.33 -53.98
N SER A 268 -5.30 -5.14 -54.33
CA SER A 268 -6.12 -4.90 -55.51
C SER A 268 -5.30 -5.10 -56.78
N ASN A 269 -5.85 -5.91 -57.68
CA ASN A 269 -5.40 -6.15 -59.04
C ASN A 269 -5.42 -4.85 -59.86
N LEU A 270 -4.27 -4.38 -60.33
CA LEU A 270 -4.17 -3.44 -61.45
C LEU A 270 -3.10 -3.94 -62.43
N GLN A 271 -3.53 -4.22 -63.65
CA GLN A 271 -2.73 -4.73 -64.76
C GLN A 271 -1.69 -3.70 -65.24
N PRO A 272 -0.52 -4.15 -65.77
CA PRO A 272 0.46 -3.27 -66.37
C PRO A 272 0.05 -2.86 -67.80
N SER A 273 0.09 -1.56 -68.09
CA SER A 273 0.01 -1.02 -69.44
C SER A 273 1.40 -1.00 -70.11
N ASN A 274 1.45 -1.57 -71.30
CA ASN A 274 2.59 -1.64 -72.22
C ASN A 274 3.13 -0.26 -72.64
N LEU A 275 4.43 -0.05 -72.51
CA LEU A 275 5.22 0.71 -73.48
C LEU A 275 6.58 0.01 -73.69
N GLN A 276 6.86 -0.39 -74.92
CA GLN A 276 8.12 -1.03 -75.33
C GLN A 276 9.26 -0.01 -75.43
N PRO A 277 10.50 -0.39 -75.08
CA PRO A 277 11.69 0.37 -75.45
C PRO A 277 12.23 -0.07 -76.82
N SER A 278 12.54 0.91 -77.68
CA SER A 278 13.25 0.72 -78.94
C SER A 278 14.76 0.54 -78.71
N ASN A 279 15.28 -0.55 -79.29
CA ASN A 279 16.65 -0.95 -79.60
C ASN A 279 17.79 0.08 -79.46
N LEU A 280 18.91 -0.37 -78.87
CA LEU A 280 20.23 -0.53 -79.53
C LEU A 280 21.14 -1.41 -78.64
N GLN A 281 21.65 -2.53 -79.18
CA GLN A 281 22.67 -3.41 -78.56
C GLN A 281 24.12 -2.96 -78.98
N PRO A 282 25.21 -3.73 -78.70
CA PRO A 282 26.09 -3.55 -77.54
C PRO A 282 27.57 -3.33 -77.95
N ALA A 283 28.44 -2.91 -77.02
CA ALA A 283 29.90 -3.03 -77.23
C ALA A 283 30.68 -3.11 -75.90
N ASN A 284 30.99 -4.36 -75.54
CA ASN A 284 32.24 -4.89 -74.98
C ASN A 284 33.11 -4.10 -73.99
N LEU A 285 33.21 -4.73 -72.80
CA LEU A 285 34.42 -5.24 -72.13
C LEU A 285 35.54 -4.26 -71.76
N GLY A 286 35.71 -4.06 -70.46
CA GLY A 286 36.97 -3.59 -69.88
C GLY A 286 36.85 -3.34 -68.39
N GLN A 287 37.30 -4.30 -67.59
CA GLN A 287 37.37 -4.25 -66.12
C GLN A 287 37.95 -2.91 -65.60
N LYS A 288 37.30 -2.29 -64.61
CA LYS A 288 38.00 -1.50 -63.59
C LYS A 288 37.15 -1.21 -62.34
N ALA A 289 37.75 -1.59 -61.21
CA ALA A 289 37.71 -0.96 -59.90
C ALA A 289 36.35 -0.72 -59.22
N THR A 290 36.11 -1.56 -58.21
CA THR A 290 35.18 -1.41 -57.11
C THR A 290 35.22 -0.04 -56.42
N LEU A 291 34.08 0.66 -56.40
CA LEU A 291 33.70 1.60 -55.34
C LEU A 291 32.28 1.23 -54.89
N ARG A 292 32.19 0.60 -53.72
CA ARG A 292 30.94 0.28 -53.03
C ARG A 292 30.39 1.58 -52.43
N GLU A 293 29.27 2.08 -52.93
CA GLU A 293 28.45 3.05 -52.21
C GLU A 293 27.38 2.30 -51.41
N GLN A 294 27.46 2.42 -50.09
CA GLN A 294 26.42 1.99 -49.14
C GLN A 294 25.39 3.12 -49.00
N PRO A 295 24.08 2.85 -49.14
CA PRO A 295 23.07 3.68 -48.48
C PRO A 295 22.96 3.28 -47.00
N ALA A 296 23.07 4.28 -46.13
CA ALA A 296 23.08 4.14 -44.68
C ALA A 296 21.84 3.41 -44.14
N ASN A 297 22.09 2.32 -43.41
CA ASN A 297 21.10 1.56 -42.68
C ASN A 297 20.73 2.30 -41.39
N LEU A 298 19.67 3.11 -41.40
CA LEU A 298 19.08 3.66 -40.18
C LEU A 298 18.17 2.59 -39.56
N GLN A 299 18.77 1.70 -38.76
CA GLN A 299 18.00 0.85 -37.87
C GLN A 299 17.28 1.74 -36.84
N PRO A 300 15.98 1.54 -36.56
CA PRO A 300 15.32 2.21 -35.44
C PRO A 300 16.05 1.80 -34.16
N ALA A 301 16.54 2.80 -33.43
CA ALA A 301 17.25 2.63 -32.18
C ALA A 301 16.35 1.81 -31.23
N ASN A 302 16.82 0.60 -30.92
CA ASN A 302 16.19 -0.31 -29.99
C ASN A 302 16.37 0.27 -28.58
N LEU A 303 15.54 1.26 -28.22
CA LEU A 303 15.42 1.76 -26.86
C LEU A 303 14.80 0.64 -26.03
N LYS A 304 15.66 -0.23 -25.49
CA LYS A 304 15.29 -1.12 -24.39
C LYS A 304 14.58 -0.26 -23.36
N PRO A 305 13.36 -0.62 -22.89
CA PRO A 305 12.76 0.09 -21.77
C PRO A 305 13.77 0.04 -20.64
N ALA A 306 14.25 1.22 -20.24
CA ALA A 306 15.14 1.35 -19.10
C ALA A 306 14.43 0.68 -17.93
N ASN A 307 15.10 -0.30 -17.34
CA ASN A 307 14.66 -1.01 -16.16
C ASN A 307 14.70 0.00 -14.99
N LEU A 308 13.72 0.90 -14.94
CA LEU A 308 13.51 1.85 -13.87
C LEU A 308 13.07 1.02 -12.68
N LYS A 309 14.05 0.56 -11.89
CA LYS A 309 13.79 0.23 -10.48
C LYS A 309 13.02 1.44 -9.93
N PRO A 310 11.84 1.25 -9.32
CA PRO A 310 11.09 2.38 -8.77
C PRO A 310 12.04 3.12 -7.84
N ALA A 311 12.35 4.38 -8.17
CA ALA A 311 13.03 5.25 -7.23
C ALA A 311 12.14 5.26 -5.99
N ASN A 312 12.66 4.80 -4.85
CA ASN A 312 11.93 4.69 -3.60
C ASN A 312 11.35 6.07 -3.23
N LEU A 313 10.09 6.26 -3.61
CA LEU A 313 9.36 7.52 -3.49
C LEU A 313 9.16 7.91 -2.02
N PHE A 314 9.08 6.88 -1.18
CA PHE A 314 9.13 6.94 0.27
C PHE A 314 10.52 6.52 0.75
N GLN A 315 11.03 7.22 1.75
CA GLN A 315 12.28 6.91 2.42
C GLN A 315 11.97 6.43 3.83
N PRO A 316 11.74 5.12 4.05
CA PRO A 316 11.36 4.61 5.35
C PRO A 316 12.53 4.68 6.34
N GLY A 317 12.22 5.04 7.59
CA GLY A 317 13.22 5.11 8.64
C GLY A 317 12.66 5.08 10.05
N TRP A 318 13.53 4.79 11.00
CA TRP A 318 13.26 4.83 12.43
C TRP A 318 13.40 6.25 12.95
N THR A 319 12.47 6.66 13.80
CA THR A 319 12.51 7.93 14.53
C THR A 319 12.67 7.64 16.02
N ASN A 320 12.93 8.68 16.82
CA ASN A 320 13.05 8.53 18.28
C ASN A 320 11.79 7.96 18.96
N GLN A 321 10.61 8.10 18.35
CA GLN A 321 9.32 7.69 18.93
C GLN A 321 8.59 6.60 18.12
N GLY A 322 9.19 6.11 17.04
CA GLY A 322 8.54 5.14 16.16
C GLY A 322 9.20 5.07 14.80
N TYR A 323 8.41 5.34 13.76
CA TYR A 323 8.88 5.29 12.39
C TYR A 323 8.25 6.37 11.51
N THR A 324 8.86 6.58 10.36
CA THR A 324 8.36 7.43 9.29
C THR A 324 8.54 6.70 7.95
N VAL A 325 7.69 7.02 6.98
CA VAL A 325 7.86 6.64 5.57
C VAL A 325 8.35 7.81 4.72
N MET A 326 8.40 9.01 5.32
CA MET A 326 9.02 10.21 4.74
C MET A 326 10.47 10.31 5.21
N ASP A 327 11.29 11.09 4.50
CA ASP A 327 12.70 11.36 4.84
C ASP A 327 12.88 12.26 6.10
N TRP A 328 11.79 12.58 6.80
CA TRP A 328 11.76 13.53 7.90
C TRP A 328 12.00 12.88 9.27
N GLY A 329 12.99 13.39 10.02
CA GLY A 329 13.24 12.97 11.41
C GLY A 329 13.81 11.54 11.54
N ILE A 330 14.41 11.01 10.47
CA ILE A 330 15.05 9.70 10.47
C ILE A 330 16.34 9.75 11.30
N VAL A 331 16.40 8.89 12.31
CA VAL A 331 17.63 8.62 13.09
C VAL A 331 18.39 7.45 12.47
N LYS A 332 17.66 6.47 11.92
CA LYS A 332 18.24 5.32 11.24
C LYS A 332 17.40 4.92 10.03
N PRO A 333 17.96 4.82 8.82
CA PRO A 333 17.21 4.38 7.65
C PRO A 333 16.77 2.92 7.79
N ALA A 334 15.62 2.59 7.21
CA ALA A 334 15.14 1.23 7.09
C ALA A 334 15.36 0.71 5.66
N LYS A 335 15.46 -0.62 5.51
CA LYS A 335 15.70 -1.26 4.21
C LYS A 335 14.57 -0.98 3.21
N ASN A 336 13.34 -1.16 3.66
CA ASN A 336 12.12 -0.92 2.91
C ASN A 336 10.91 -0.84 3.87
N ILE A 337 9.74 -0.47 3.36
CA ILE A 337 8.54 -0.22 4.18
C ILE A 337 8.03 -1.53 4.77
N GLN A 338 8.05 -2.62 4.00
CA GLN A 338 7.57 -3.92 4.46
C GLN A 338 8.33 -4.40 5.70
N THR A 339 9.67 -4.35 5.64
CA THR A 339 10.55 -4.75 6.75
C THR A 339 10.39 -3.80 7.93
N LEU A 340 10.29 -2.49 7.69
CA LEU A 340 10.07 -1.49 8.74
C LEU A 340 8.80 -1.78 9.53
N LEU A 341 7.67 -1.98 8.84
CA LEU A 341 6.39 -2.28 9.49
C LEU A 341 6.44 -3.62 10.20
N ASN A 342 6.94 -4.68 9.57
CA ASN A 342 7.04 -5.98 10.23
C ASN A 342 7.88 -5.91 11.51
N SER A 343 9.07 -5.30 11.46
CA SER A 343 9.94 -5.16 12.63
C SER A 343 9.31 -4.28 13.72
N TYR A 344 8.72 -3.14 13.37
CA TYR A 344 8.13 -2.23 14.36
C TYR A 344 7.01 -2.93 15.13
N TYR A 345 6.02 -3.49 14.44
CA TYR A 345 4.87 -4.07 15.10
C TYR A 345 5.21 -5.39 15.80
N THR A 346 6.09 -6.22 15.24
CA THR A 346 6.56 -7.43 15.93
C THR A 346 7.26 -7.08 17.24
N ASN A 347 8.15 -6.08 17.25
CA ASN A 347 8.81 -5.63 18.47
C ASN A 347 7.83 -5.05 19.49
N GLN A 348 6.87 -4.24 19.05
CA GLN A 348 5.85 -3.69 19.93
C GLN A 348 4.98 -4.78 20.57
N PHE A 349 4.49 -5.75 19.78
CA PHE A 349 3.72 -6.87 20.32
C PHE A 349 4.53 -7.70 21.31
N ASN A 350 5.79 -8.01 20.99
CA ASN A 350 6.67 -8.76 21.89
C ASN A 350 6.90 -8.03 23.22
N GLN A 351 7.09 -6.71 23.19
CA GLN A 351 7.21 -5.89 24.41
C GLN A 351 5.92 -5.92 25.24
N HIS A 352 4.76 -5.75 24.62
CA HIS A 352 3.48 -5.80 25.32
C HIS A 352 3.19 -7.18 25.93
N GLU A 353 3.44 -8.25 25.19
CA GLU A 353 3.27 -9.62 25.68
C GLU A 353 4.23 -9.92 26.84
N PHE A 354 5.50 -9.51 26.73
CA PHE A 354 6.48 -9.63 27.80
C PHE A 354 6.02 -8.89 29.07
N SER A 355 5.62 -7.62 28.96
CA SER A 355 5.12 -6.85 30.10
C SER A 355 3.88 -7.48 30.72
N ARG A 356 2.96 -8.02 29.91
CA ARG A 356 1.77 -8.71 30.40
C ARG A 356 2.15 -9.96 31.20
N LEU A 357 3.01 -10.82 30.64
CA LEU A 357 3.46 -12.04 31.30
C LEU A 357 4.24 -11.73 32.59
N HIS A 358 5.12 -10.72 32.55
CA HIS A 358 5.84 -10.26 33.73
C HIS A 358 4.88 -9.83 34.84
N ASN A 359 3.89 -8.98 34.53
CA ASN A 359 2.90 -8.53 35.52
C ASN A 359 2.07 -9.69 36.09
N GLN A 360 1.65 -10.64 35.25
CA GLN A 360 0.91 -11.83 35.68
C GLN A 360 1.74 -12.71 36.63
N LEU A 361 3.01 -12.96 36.29
CA LEU A 361 3.92 -13.74 37.13
C LEU A 361 4.21 -13.02 38.45
N THR A 362 4.48 -11.72 38.42
CA THR A 362 4.71 -10.89 39.60
C THR A 362 3.49 -10.89 40.53
N GLN A 363 2.28 -10.75 39.98
CA GLN A 363 1.04 -10.82 40.77
C GLN A 363 0.86 -12.20 41.42
N LYS A 364 1.10 -13.29 40.68
CA LYS A 364 1.01 -14.66 41.19
C LYS A 364 2.02 -14.91 42.30
N LEU A 365 3.27 -14.45 42.12
CA LEU A 365 4.33 -14.55 43.11
C LEU A 365 3.99 -13.75 44.38
N ASN A 366 3.56 -12.51 44.24
CA ASN A 366 3.14 -11.66 45.37
C ASN A 366 1.97 -12.27 46.15
N ASN A 367 0.99 -12.85 45.47
CA ASN A 367 -0.13 -13.54 46.12
C ASN A 367 0.34 -14.78 46.90
N ASN A 368 1.24 -15.57 46.33
CA ASN A 368 1.81 -16.73 47.02
C ASN A 368 2.66 -16.32 48.22
N LEU A 369 3.53 -15.31 48.08
CA LEU A 369 4.32 -14.76 49.18
C LEU A 369 3.43 -14.23 50.31
N ARG A 370 2.32 -13.54 49.98
CA ARG A 370 1.34 -13.09 50.97
C ARG A 370 0.72 -14.26 51.73
N LYS A 371 0.29 -15.30 51.03
CA LYS A 371 -0.27 -16.52 51.65
C LYS A 371 0.74 -17.23 52.55
N LEU A 372 1.99 -17.33 52.12
CA LEU A 372 3.06 -17.95 52.91
C LEU A 372 3.37 -17.13 54.17
N ARG A 373 3.45 -15.80 54.06
CA ARG A 373 3.63 -14.91 55.22
C ARG A 373 2.48 -15.04 56.22
N GLN A 374 1.23 -15.09 55.73
CA GLN A 374 0.06 -15.31 56.59
C GLN A 374 0.11 -16.65 57.31
N LYS A 375 0.43 -17.75 56.59
CA LYS A 375 0.61 -19.07 57.20
C LYS A 375 1.71 -19.07 58.27
N ALA A 376 2.85 -18.44 57.98
CA ALA A 376 3.94 -18.32 58.94
C ALA A 376 3.51 -17.55 60.20
N SER A 377 2.74 -16.47 60.06
CA SER A 377 2.24 -15.70 61.21
C SER A 377 1.15 -16.40 62.03
N SER A 378 0.42 -17.35 61.43
CA SER A 378 -0.65 -18.11 62.09
C SER A 378 -0.20 -19.47 62.60
N PHE A 379 1.09 -19.81 62.47
CA PHE A 379 1.64 -21.09 62.91
C PHE A 379 2.07 -20.94 64.38
N ASN A 380 1.15 -21.27 65.29
CA ASN A 380 1.39 -21.49 66.72
C ASN A 380 1.27 -22.98 67.03
#